data_AF-A0A6J6NZ86-F1
#
_entry.id   AF-A0A6J6NZ86-F1
#
_cell.length_a   1.000
_cell.length_b   1.000
_cell.length_c   1.000
_cell.angle_alpha   90.00
_cell.angle_beta   90.00
_cell.angle_gamma   90.00
#
_symmetry.space_group_name_H-M   'P 1'
#
loop_
_entity.id
_entity.type
_entity.pdbx_description
1 polymer ?
#
loop_
_entity_poly.entity_id
_entity_poly.type
_entity_poly.pdbx_seq_one_letter_code
_entity_poly.pdbx_strand_id
1 'polypeptide(L)'
;MGSHAGHVVMQPHFLAAGYLFYWVLIGIDPRPKPLPYWARLLILMLALSVHGFFAVAMLMSTTPLAIEWYGVVQPDWIVDPLRDTLVGAQVAWGLSEVPTTIVLIVIAVQWSRSDDREAKRSDRQAERDGGVELARYNERFARLAERDEQG
;
A
#
# COMPACT_ATOMS: atom_id res chain seq x y z
N MET A 1 23.74 6.35 13.46
CA MET A 1 23.92 5.04 12.81
C MET A 1 25.32 4.99 12.21
N GLY A 2 26.36 4.78 13.03
CA GLY A 2 27.76 5.04 12.65
C GLY A 2 28.65 3.81 12.52
N SER A 3 28.12 2.58 12.59
CA SER A 3 28.91 1.35 12.52
C SER A 3 28.48 0.46 11.36
N HIS A 4 29.44 -0.18 10.70
CA HIS A 4 29.21 -1.16 9.64
C HIS A 4 28.25 -2.28 10.10
N ALA A 5 28.41 -2.75 11.33
CA ALA A 5 27.51 -3.74 11.94
C ALA A 5 26.05 -3.26 11.98
N GLY A 6 25.82 -1.99 12.33
CA GLY A 6 24.48 -1.41 12.29
C GLY A 6 23.89 -1.43 10.88
N HIS A 7 24.67 -1.04 9.86
CA HIS A 7 24.22 -1.08 8.47
C HIS A 7 23.85 -2.50 8.01
N VAL A 8 24.68 -3.49 8.34
CA VAL A 8 24.40 -4.90 8.00
C VAL A 8 23.13 -5.40 8.69
N VAL A 9 22.87 -5.01 9.93
CA VAL A 9 21.64 -5.39 10.65
C VAL A 9 20.38 -4.71 10.08
N MET A 10 20.51 -3.50 9.52
CA MET A 10 19.37 -2.82 8.90
C MET A 10 18.86 -3.57 7.65
N GLN A 11 19.71 -4.27 6.90
CA GLN A 11 19.29 -5.03 5.71
C GLN A 11 18.23 -6.12 6.03
N PRO A 12 18.50 -7.12 6.90
CA PRO A 12 17.49 -8.11 7.26
C PRO A 12 16.31 -7.49 8.01
N HIS A 13 16.52 -6.40 8.77
CA HIS A 13 15.42 -5.69 9.41
C HIS A 13 14.43 -5.13 8.38
N PHE A 14 14.91 -4.38 7.38
CA PHE A 14 14.05 -3.82 6.32
C PHE A 14 13.42 -4.92 5.46
N LEU A 15 14.16 -6.00 5.17
CA LEU A 15 13.60 -7.15 4.47
C LEU A 15 12.46 -7.80 5.25
N ALA A 16 12.65 -8.03 6.56
CA ALA A 16 11.61 -8.58 7.43
C ALA A 16 10.42 -7.64 7.57
N ALA A 17 10.65 -6.33 7.71
CA ALA A 17 9.59 -5.33 7.77
C ALA A 17 8.78 -5.29 6.48
N GLY A 18 9.44 -5.29 5.31
CA GLY A 18 8.79 -5.35 4.01
C GLY A 18 8.01 -6.65 3.80
N TYR A 19 8.57 -7.79 4.22
CA TYR A 19 7.87 -9.07 4.19
C TYR A 19 6.60 -9.05 5.05
N LEU A 20 6.69 -8.57 6.30
CA LEU A 20 5.53 -8.45 7.19
C LEU A 20 4.49 -7.45 6.65
N PHE A 21 4.94 -6.37 6.03
CA PHE A 21 4.07 -5.40 5.38
C PHE A 21 3.25 -6.03 4.24
N TYR A 22 3.91 -6.72 3.30
CA TYR A 22 3.21 -7.40 2.22
C TYR A 22 2.40 -8.58 2.69
N TRP A 23 2.85 -9.27 3.75
CA TRP A 23 2.05 -10.30 4.40
C TRP A 23 0.70 -9.69 4.81
N VAL A 24 0.67 -8.57 5.55
CA VAL A 24 -0.55 -7.87 5.96
C VAL A 24 -1.43 -7.44 4.79
N LEU A 25 -0.84 -6.89 3.73
CA LEU A 25 -1.60 -6.41 2.57
C LEU A 25 -2.22 -7.52 1.74
N ILE A 26 -1.44 -8.55 1.41
CA ILE A 26 -1.89 -9.65 0.57
C ILE A 26 -2.95 -10.48 1.30
N GLY A 27 -2.81 -10.65 2.63
CA GLY A 27 -3.91 -11.10 3.48
C GLY A 27 -4.38 -12.54 3.25
N ILE A 28 -3.55 -13.41 2.65
CA ILE A 28 -3.91 -14.81 2.36
C ILE A 28 -4.10 -15.62 3.66
N ASP A 29 -3.23 -15.39 4.65
CA ASP A 29 -3.28 -16.17 5.90
C ASP A 29 -4.37 -15.67 6.85
N PRO A 30 -5.08 -16.59 7.54
CA PRO A 30 -6.12 -16.25 8.50
C PRO A 30 -5.55 -15.49 9.70
N ARG A 31 -6.20 -14.39 10.06
CA ARG A 31 -5.82 -13.53 11.20
C ARG A 31 -7.05 -13.19 12.02
N PRO A 32 -6.90 -12.93 13.32
CA PRO A 32 -8.06 -12.64 14.19
C PRO A 32 -8.87 -11.42 13.75
N LYS A 33 -8.22 -10.41 13.16
CA LYS A 33 -8.84 -9.16 12.70
C LYS A 33 -8.25 -8.77 11.34
N PRO A 34 -8.79 -9.28 10.22
CA PRO A 34 -8.31 -8.90 8.90
C PRO A 34 -8.61 -7.43 8.64
N LEU A 35 -7.68 -6.72 7.99
CA LEU A 35 -7.93 -5.35 7.53
C LEU A 35 -8.95 -5.38 6.37
N PRO A 36 -9.93 -4.45 6.35
CA PRO A 36 -10.82 -4.30 5.22
C PRO A 36 -10.06 -3.80 3.99
N TYR A 37 -10.55 -4.10 2.78
CA TYR A 37 -9.83 -3.79 1.53
C TYR A 37 -9.51 -2.31 1.37
N TRP A 38 -10.45 -1.41 1.71
CA TRP A 38 -10.21 0.04 1.67
C TRP A 38 -9.03 0.47 2.55
N ALA A 39 -8.87 -0.13 3.74
CA ALA A 39 -7.77 0.20 4.65
C ALA A 39 -6.43 -0.31 4.10
N ARG A 40 -6.42 -1.49 3.47
CA ARG A 40 -5.23 -2.01 2.79
C ARG A 40 -4.80 -1.09 1.65
N LEU A 41 -5.75 -0.62 0.83
CA LEU A 41 -5.49 0.34 -0.25
C LEU A 41 -4.95 1.67 0.28
N LEU A 42 -5.51 2.19 1.38
CA LEU A 42 -5.03 3.43 2.00
C LEU A 42 -3.59 3.30 2.48
N ILE A 43 -3.26 2.22 3.20
CA ILE A 43 -1.91 1.96 3.70
C ILE A 43 -0.93 1.76 2.54
N LEU A 44 -1.37 1.07 1.48
CA LEU A 44 -0.58 0.88 0.27
C LEU A 44 -0.27 2.22 -0.41
N MET A 45 -1.27 3.10 -0.53
CA MET A 45 -1.10 4.42 -1.12
C MET A 45 -0.16 5.32 -0.29
N LEU A 46 -0.25 5.23 1.04
CA LEU A 46 0.69 5.92 1.92
C LEU A 46 2.12 5.41 1.71
N ALA A 47 2.32 4.10 1.63
CA ALA A 47 3.64 3.51 1.36
C ALA A 47 4.18 3.93 -0.01
N LEU A 48 3.32 3.89 -1.05
CA LEU A 48 3.63 4.35 -2.40
C LEU A 48 4.11 5.80 -2.39
N SER A 49 3.40 6.66 -1.67
CA SER A 49 3.75 8.08 -1.53
C SER A 49 5.14 8.23 -0.93
N VAL A 50 5.41 7.58 0.21
CA VAL A 50 6.73 7.70 0.88
C VAL A 50 7.87 7.22 -0.02
N HIS A 51 7.72 6.07 -0.69
CA HIS A 51 8.77 5.53 -1.57
C HIS A 51 8.95 6.38 -2.83
N GLY A 52 7.84 6.83 -3.44
CA GLY A 52 7.84 7.71 -4.60
C GLY A 52 8.52 9.05 -4.30
N PHE A 53 8.16 9.70 -3.19
CA PHE A 53 8.78 10.98 -2.79
C PHE A 53 10.28 10.82 -2.53
N PHE A 54 10.71 9.72 -1.90
CA PHE A 54 12.14 9.45 -1.70
C PHE A 54 12.90 9.33 -3.02
N ALA A 55 12.37 8.55 -3.97
CA ALA A 55 12.99 8.40 -5.29
C ALA A 55 13.03 9.73 -6.06
N VAL A 56 11.93 10.50 -6.04
CA VAL A 56 11.86 11.83 -6.67
C VAL A 56 12.90 12.78 -6.06
N ALA A 57 13.03 12.80 -4.73
CA ALA A 57 14.02 13.63 -4.06
C ALA A 57 15.46 13.27 -4.50
N MET A 58 15.76 11.98 -4.67
CA MET A 58 17.06 11.53 -5.19
C MET A 58 17.26 11.91 -6.67
N LEU A 59 16.22 11.75 -7.50
CA LEU A 59 16.25 12.11 -8.92
C LEU A 59 16.42 13.62 -9.14
N MET A 60 15.95 14.44 -8.21
CA MET A 60 16.12 15.89 -8.20
C MET A 60 17.44 16.34 -7.56
N SER A 61 18.24 15.42 -7.01
CA SER A 61 19.51 15.76 -6.39
C SER A 61 20.50 16.29 -7.43
N THR A 62 21.22 17.35 -7.07
CA THR A 62 22.33 17.91 -7.86
C THR A 62 23.70 17.49 -7.33
N THR A 63 23.73 16.78 -6.19
CA THR A 63 24.96 16.29 -5.57
C THR A 63 24.90 14.78 -5.36
N PRO A 64 26.05 14.07 -5.45
CA PRO A 64 26.11 12.65 -5.13
C PRO A 64 25.77 12.40 -3.66
N LEU A 65 24.97 11.38 -3.36
CA LEU A 65 24.55 11.07 -1.98
C LEU A 65 25.72 10.69 -1.06
N ALA A 66 26.77 10.07 -1.60
CA ALA A 66 27.87 9.50 -0.84
C ALA A 66 29.23 10.07 -1.27
N ILE A 67 29.32 11.39 -1.43
CA ILE A 67 30.51 12.08 -1.95
C ILE A 67 31.81 11.68 -1.21
N GLU A 68 31.75 11.54 0.11
CA GLU A 68 32.90 11.12 0.94
C GLU A 68 33.35 9.69 0.61
N TRP A 69 32.40 8.78 0.42
CA TRP A 69 32.70 7.38 0.05
C TRP A 69 33.34 7.30 -1.33
N TYR A 70 32.81 8.05 -2.31
CA TYR A 70 33.41 8.12 -3.65
C TYR A 70 34.85 8.65 -3.61
N GLY A 71 35.11 9.64 -2.76
CA GLY A 71 36.46 10.20 -2.59
C GLY A 71 37.48 9.23 -1.98
N VAL A 72 37.03 8.36 -1.07
CA VAL A 72 37.88 7.36 -0.38
C VAL A 72 38.06 6.10 -1.21
N VAL A 73 36.99 5.54 -1.76
CA VAL A 73 37.01 4.23 -2.42
C VAL A 73 37.47 4.33 -3.88
N GLN A 74 37.15 5.44 -4.55
CA GLN A 74 37.46 5.70 -5.95
C GLN A 74 37.25 4.49 -6.88
N PRO A 75 36.01 3.98 -6.99
CA PRO A 75 35.71 2.82 -7.84
C PRO A 75 35.99 3.14 -9.30
N ASP A 76 36.78 2.31 -9.98
CA ASP A 76 37.19 2.53 -11.38
C ASP A 76 36.02 2.38 -12.38
N TRP A 77 34.95 1.67 -12.00
CA TRP A 77 33.74 1.55 -12.81
C TRP A 77 32.76 2.73 -12.65
N ILE A 78 32.98 3.65 -11.71
CA ILE A 78 32.09 4.81 -11.48
C ILE A 78 32.78 6.08 -11.96
N VAL A 79 32.43 6.50 -13.17
CA VAL A 79 33.01 7.69 -13.82
C VAL A 79 32.28 8.98 -13.44
N ASP A 80 31.00 8.89 -13.07
CA ASP A 80 30.15 10.02 -12.69
C ASP A 80 29.33 9.65 -11.44
N PRO A 81 29.75 10.12 -10.24
CA PRO A 81 29.06 9.83 -8.98
C PRO A 81 27.63 10.38 -8.89
N LEU A 82 27.33 11.47 -9.59
CA LEU A 82 25.98 12.03 -9.63
C LEU A 82 25.10 11.12 -10.47
N ARG A 83 25.57 10.72 -11.66
CA ARG A 83 24.86 9.75 -12.49
C ARG A 83 24.62 8.42 -11.78
N ASP A 84 25.58 7.93 -11.01
CA ASP A 84 25.39 6.70 -10.22
C ASP A 84 24.27 6.87 -9.18
N THR A 85 24.24 8.00 -8.48
CA THR A 85 23.15 8.36 -7.55
C THR A 85 21.79 8.36 -8.24
N LEU A 86 21.70 8.95 -9.45
CA LEU A 86 20.45 9.01 -10.22
C LEU A 86 20.02 7.63 -10.73
N VAL A 87 20.95 6.80 -11.20
CA VAL A 87 20.66 5.40 -11.59
C VAL A 87 20.20 4.60 -10.38
N GLY A 88 20.87 4.74 -9.23
CA GLY A 88 20.45 4.13 -7.98
C GLY A 88 19.03 4.52 -7.58
N ALA A 89 18.65 5.80 -7.79
CA ALA A 89 17.28 6.27 -7.55
C ALA A 89 16.26 5.60 -8.48
N GLN A 90 16.58 5.44 -9.77
CA GLN A 90 15.71 4.76 -10.74
C GLN A 90 15.53 3.28 -10.40
N VAL A 91 16.61 2.61 -10.00
CA VAL A 91 16.57 1.20 -9.56
C VAL A 91 15.74 1.07 -8.29
N ALA A 92 15.96 1.94 -7.30
CA ALA A 92 15.18 1.95 -6.06
C ALA A 92 13.69 2.17 -6.34
N TRP A 93 13.35 3.10 -7.23
CA TRP A 93 11.97 3.33 -7.68
C TRP A 93 11.37 2.10 -8.36
N GLY A 94 12.07 1.49 -9.32
CA GLY A 94 11.57 0.32 -10.03
C GLY A 94 11.34 -0.87 -9.08
N LEU A 95 12.24 -1.07 -8.12
CA LEU A 95 12.12 -2.12 -7.10
C LEU A 95 10.97 -1.88 -6.12
N SER A 96 10.57 -0.64 -5.85
CA SER A 96 9.43 -0.35 -4.99
C SER A 96 8.11 -0.34 -5.76
N GLU A 97 8.07 0.38 -6.89
CA GLU A 97 6.83 0.73 -7.57
C GLU A 97 6.24 -0.46 -8.32
N VAL A 98 7.08 -1.27 -8.98
CA VAL A 98 6.60 -2.42 -9.76
C VAL A 98 5.95 -3.48 -8.86
N PRO A 99 6.59 -3.97 -7.77
CA PRO A 99 5.93 -4.90 -6.86
C PRO A 99 4.71 -4.31 -6.19
N THR A 100 4.75 -3.03 -5.83
CA THR A 100 3.63 -2.35 -5.18
C THR A 100 2.42 -2.24 -6.12
N THR A 101 2.64 -1.93 -7.39
CA THR A 101 1.60 -1.91 -8.43
C THR A 101 0.96 -3.28 -8.61
N ILE A 102 1.77 -4.35 -8.63
CA ILE A 102 1.26 -5.73 -8.68
C ILE A 102 0.34 -6.00 -7.49
N VAL A 103 0.78 -5.64 -6.28
CA VAL A 103 -0.02 -5.85 -5.06
C VAL A 103 -1.29 -4.99 -5.05
N LEU A 104 -1.24 -3.77 -5.56
CA LEU A 104 -2.42 -2.92 -5.74
C LEU A 104 -3.47 -3.60 -6.61
N ILE A 105 -3.06 -4.15 -7.77
CA ILE A 105 -3.94 -4.91 -8.67
C ILE A 105 -4.51 -6.13 -7.94
N VAL A 106 -3.68 -6.87 -7.21
CA VAL A 106 -4.13 -8.04 -6.43
C VAL A 106 -5.20 -7.66 -5.42
N ILE A 107 -5.00 -6.59 -4.63
CA ILE A 107 -5.98 -6.13 -3.64
C ILE A 107 -7.27 -5.68 -4.31
N ALA A 108 -7.20 -4.94 -5.42
CA ALA A 108 -8.37 -4.50 -6.16
C ALA A 108 -9.19 -5.68 -6.69
N VAL A 109 -8.53 -6.71 -7.23
CA VAL A 109 -9.19 -7.95 -7.69
C VAL A 109 -9.78 -8.73 -6.52
N GLN A 110 -9.06 -8.86 -5.39
CA GLN A 110 -9.59 -9.51 -4.20
C GLN A 110 -10.84 -8.80 -3.67
N TRP A 111 -10.83 -7.46 -3.66
CA TRP A 111 -11.95 -6.65 -3.22
C TRP A 111 -13.17 -6.83 -4.12
N SER A 112 -13.02 -6.64 -5.44
CA SER A 112 -14.11 -6.83 -6.41
C SER A 112 -14.75 -8.22 -6.28
N ARG A 113 -13.95 -9.28 -6.13
CA ARG A 113 -14.48 -10.64 -5.96
C ARG A 113 -15.17 -10.86 -4.62
N SER A 114 -14.79 -10.12 -3.59
CA SER A 114 -15.45 -10.15 -2.28
C SER A 114 -16.81 -9.49 -2.35
N ASP A 115 -16.88 -8.29 -2.93
CA ASP A 115 -18.11 -7.52 -3.06
C ASP A 115 -19.13 -8.26 -3.92
N ASP A 116 -18.72 -8.87 -5.04
CA ASP A 116 -19.58 -9.72 -5.87
C ASP A 116 -20.18 -10.90 -5.10
N ARG A 117 -19.42 -11.49 -4.17
CA ARG A 117 -19.90 -12.61 -3.35
C ARG A 117 -20.88 -12.15 -2.29
N GLU A 118 -20.64 -10.99 -1.70
CA GLU A 118 -21.51 -10.37 -0.70
C GLU A 118 -22.83 -9.93 -1.32
N ALA A 119 -22.79 -9.24 -2.46
CA ALA A 119 -23.96 -8.87 -3.24
C ALA A 119 -24.84 -10.10 -3.55
N LYS A 120 -24.25 -11.16 -4.13
CA LYS A 120 -24.97 -12.41 -4.40
C LYS A 120 -25.53 -13.11 -3.15
N ARG A 121 -24.93 -12.91 -1.97
CA ARG A 121 -25.46 -13.45 -0.71
C ARG A 121 -26.67 -12.63 -0.25
N SER A 122 -26.57 -11.31 -0.33
CA SER A 122 -27.65 -10.38 -0.03
C SER A 122 -28.86 -10.62 -0.94
N ASP A 123 -28.65 -10.73 -2.25
CA ASP A 123 -29.72 -10.99 -3.23
C ASP A 123 -30.46 -12.29 -2.92
N ARG A 124 -29.74 -13.39 -2.63
CA ARG A 124 -30.35 -14.68 -2.25
C ARG A 124 -31.08 -14.62 -0.91
N GLN A 125 -30.68 -13.75 0.00
CA GLN A 125 -31.37 -13.56 1.27
C GLN A 125 -32.68 -12.80 1.03
N ALA A 126 -32.65 -11.73 0.24
CA ALA A 126 -33.82 -10.96 -0.16
C ALA A 126 -34.85 -11.81 -0.92
N GLU A 127 -34.41 -12.71 -1.81
CA GLU A 127 -35.30 -13.67 -2.48
C GLU A 127 -36.01 -14.62 -1.51
N ARG A 128 -35.38 -14.96 -0.37
CA ARG A 128 -35.93 -15.89 0.63
C ARG A 128 -36.87 -15.22 1.62
N ASP A 129 -36.54 -14.01 2.06
CA ASP A 129 -37.30 -13.29 3.07
C ASP A 129 -38.27 -12.25 2.47
N GLY A 130 -38.29 -12.10 1.15
CA GLY A 130 -39.14 -11.14 0.45
C GLY A 130 -38.68 -9.69 0.59
N GLY A 131 -37.41 -9.45 0.95
CA GLY A 131 -36.86 -8.10 1.13
C GLY A 131 -37.34 -7.41 2.40
N VAL A 132 -37.71 -8.17 3.44
CA VAL A 132 -38.19 -7.64 4.73
C VAL A 132 -37.19 -6.66 5.35
N GLU A 133 -35.89 -6.91 5.20
CA GLU A 133 -34.85 -6.00 5.68
C GLU A 133 -34.92 -4.63 4.96
N LEU A 134 -35.02 -4.64 3.63
CA LEU A 134 -35.14 -3.42 2.83
C LEU A 134 -36.44 -2.66 3.14
N ALA A 135 -37.55 -3.38 3.33
CA ALA A 135 -38.82 -2.79 3.73
C ALA A 135 -38.73 -2.09 5.09
N ARG A 136 -38.14 -2.74 6.11
CA ARG A 136 -37.89 -2.13 7.43
C ARG A 136 -36.97 -0.92 7.36
N TYR A 137 -35.99 -0.96 6.46
CA TYR A 137 -35.06 0.15 6.24
C TYR A 137 -35.78 1.36 5.64
N ASN A 138 -36.62 1.14 4.61
CA ASN A 138 -37.46 2.18 4.01
C ASN A 138 -38.46 2.79 5.00
N GLU A 139 -39.12 1.98 5.84
CA GLU A 139 -40.00 2.48 6.90
C GLU A 139 -39.25 3.35 7.94
N ARG A 140 -37.97 3.08 8.18
CA ARG A 140 -37.16 3.89 9.10
C ARG A 140 -36.86 5.26 8.50
N PHE A 141 -36.54 5.32 7.20
CA PHE A 141 -36.35 6.59 6.50
C PHE A 141 -37.62 7.40 6.38
N ALA A 142 -38.77 6.77 6.09
CA ALA A 142 -40.06 7.45 6.07
C ALA A 142 -40.35 8.15 7.41
N ARG A 143 -40.10 7.44 8.53
CA ARG A 143 -40.22 8.01 9.88
C ARG A 143 -39.26 9.15 10.18
N LEU A 144 -38.08 9.18 9.55
CA LEU A 144 -37.13 10.29 9.70
C LEU A 144 -37.60 11.50 8.88
N ALA A 145 -38.04 11.29 7.64
CA ALA A 145 -38.58 12.34 6.79
C ALA A 145 -39.82 13.01 7.41
N GLU A 146 -40.75 12.22 7.96
CA GLU A 146 -41.93 12.73 8.67
C GLU A 146 -41.58 13.61 9.88
N ARG A 147 -40.45 13.34 10.55
CA ARG A 147 -39.98 14.15 11.69
C ARG A 147 -39.34 15.46 11.24
N ASP A 148 -38.57 15.44 10.15
CA ASP A 148 -37.97 16.64 9.56
C ASP A 148 -39.04 17.59 8.99
N GLU A 149 -40.15 17.07 8.46
CA GLU A 149 -41.27 17.88 7.97
C GLU A 149 -42.13 18.48 9.10
N GLN A 150 -42.06 17.94 10.31
CA GLN A 150 -42.83 18.40 11.48
C GLN A 150 -42.04 19.35 12.39
N GLY A 151 -40.75 19.58 12.12
CA GLY A 151 -39.87 20.51 12.84
C GLY A 151 -39.65 21.82 12.10
#